data_AF-A0AAT9LM79-F1
#
_entry.id   AF-A0AAT9LM79-F1
#
_cell.length_a   1.000
_cell.length_b   1.000
_cell.length_c   1.000
_cell.angle_alpha   90.00
_cell.angle_beta   90.00
_cell.angle_gamma   90.00
#
_symmetry.space_group_name_H-M   'P 1'
#
loop_
_entity.id
_entity.type
_entity.pdbx_description
1 polymer ?
#
loop_
_entity_poly.entity_id
_entity_poly.type
_entity_poly.pdbx_seq_one_letter_code
_entity_poly.pdbx_strand_id
1 'polypeptide(L)'
;MSSIFSSTLSESVAWRARCTGETRRDIVQQLRDESGPLMPAADTTLQQVLESGLLLAAGEAVNHVHHARGTSSGRVSVITEVKLFRDHIGLRIADEALPGLLAEVLPRQGDGEPYGVMGLRPYPARKHLDLVLREGRHRAWARLHGVPHRRWFQIRQALLDNQSPEVPFWASAGPVLDMAEAGFKRHRTLYPISLMSQILRRYQLWGPADWTDTRPVGHTIKVHWQQGPAAADIAAQLRDPICGIPGITAHPERCSDTLQRVVLELRDSQARDSQRSLARQRVSFTGEPHRVVATVLGRTGLGLDDCTHAQLEFRALLALYLFNAGSLSAVPTTRQASAITRYELIMSPRPDELVVLAQAPANVAWRLVGADTSTGVPGLRLLDTPTPDTWRLIHLPTGGRMTITRMDRDTATHVRSTPKPMVARLLTEADPLSTQETMELAGLLRRSGPMERVLAALVARMTTRDPDGAWAVGRWFHDPLRRQLPSRGYAPDSRRLWGTGDEWELCWEGYPAPADLVQSLTHPAAGLARARLELEGTRHYIEFFGARMRLEHRWAADPIASVNEVDR
;
A
#
# COMPACT_ATOMS: atom_id res chain seq x y z
N MET A 1 20.68 48.77 18.65
CA MET A 1 20.39 47.34 18.35
C MET A 1 19.04 47.12 17.65
N SER A 2 18.01 47.96 17.85
CA SER A 2 16.70 47.80 17.17
C SER A 2 16.69 48.01 15.65
N SER A 3 17.69 48.71 15.07
CA SER A 3 17.76 48.96 13.62
C SER A 3 18.27 47.75 12.81
N ILE A 4 19.17 46.94 13.36
CA ILE A 4 19.77 45.78 12.65
C ILE A 4 18.79 44.61 12.56
N PHE A 5 17.93 44.41 13.57
CA PHE A 5 16.85 43.40 13.52
C PHE A 5 15.74 43.76 12.52
N SER A 6 15.59 45.04 12.18
CA SER A 6 14.54 45.49 11.26
C SER A 6 14.88 45.25 9.79
N SER A 7 16.17 45.28 9.40
CA SER A 7 16.58 45.08 8.00
C SER A 7 16.54 43.59 7.61
N THR A 8 17.08 42.72 8.44
CA THR A 8 17.12 41.25 8.20
C THR A 8 15.73 40.64 8.13
N LEU A 9 14.82 41.08 9.00
CA LEU A 9 13.42 40.64 8.95
C LEU A 9 12.72 41.15 7.67
N SER A 10 13.00 42.38 7.25
CA SER A 10 12.42 42.94 6.02
C SER A 10 12.86 42.16 4.77
N GLU A 11 14.15 41.80 4.68
CA GLU A 11 14.68 40.98 3.59
C GLU A 11 14.09 39.57 3.61
N SER A 12 14.00 38.96 4.78
CA SER A 12 13.45 37.61 4.96
C SER A 12 11.96 37.55 4.57
N VAL A 13 11.19 38.57 4.94
CA VAL A 13 9.78 38.69 4.51
C VAL A 13 9.65 38.88 3.01
N ALA A 14 10.51 39.72 2.39
CA ALA A 14 10.53 39.88 0.95
C ALA A 14 10.91 38.58 0.22
N TRP A 15 11.82 37.79 0.82
CA TRP A 15 12.22 36.49 0.29
C TRP A 15 11.08 35.47 0.35
N ARG A 16 10.40 35.35 1.49
CA ARG A 16 9.20 34.51 1.62
C ARG A 16 8.11 34.90 0.63
N ALA A 17 7.83 36.20 0.49
CA ALA A 17 6.83 36.69 -0.45
C ALA A 17 7.08 36.22 -1.89
N ARG A 18 8.35 36.13 -2.32
CA ARG A 18 8.71 35.57 -3.62
C ARG A 18 8.43 34.07 -3.73
N CYS A 19 8.65 33.31 -2.66
CA CYS A 19 8.50 31.86 -2.67
C CYS A 19 7.05 31.38 -2.56
N THR A 20 6.20 32.13 -1.84
CA THR A 20 4.80 31.77 -1.60
C THR A 20 3.81 32.58 -2.43
N GLY A 21 4.22 33.76 -2.91
CA GLY A 21 3.33 34.77 -3.50
C GLY A 21 2.51 35.54 -2.47
N GLU A 22 2.75 35.35 -1.17
CA GLU A 22 2.05 36.07 -0.11
C GLU A 22 2.41 37.55 -0.12
N THR A 23 1.46 38.38 0.31
CA THR A 23 1.74 39.79 0.52
C THR A 23 2.60 39.99 1.77
N ARG A 24 3.43 41.04 1.79
CA ARG A 24 4.22 41.44 2.98
C ARG A 24 3.34 41.57 4.23
N ARG A 25 2.12 42.08 4.08
CA ARG A 25 1.16 42.24 5.18
C ARG A 25 0.74 40.89 5.76
N ASP A 26 0.44 39.92 4.92
CA ASP A 26 0.02 38.57 5.36
C ASP A 26 1.14 37.89 6.14
N ILE A 27 2.37 37.95 5.62
CA ILE A 27 3.55 37.35 6.27
C ILE A 27 3.81 37.99 7.63
N VAL A 28 3.81 39.33 7.72
CA VAL A 28 4.04 40.04 8.99
C VAL A 28 2.97 39.70 10.02
N GLN A 29 1.71 39.54 9.59
CA GLN A 29 0.63 39.15 10.49
C GLN A 29 0.87 37.73 11.04
N GLN A 30 1.16 36.76 10.18
CA GLN A 30 1.43 35.37 10.60
C GLN A 30 2.64 35.28 11.53
N LEU A 31 3.73 36.00 11.24
CA LEU A 31 4.92 36.00 12.09
C LEU A 31 4.65 36.56 13.49
N ARG A 32 3.72 37.52 13.62
CA ARG A 32 3.28 38.05 14.93
C ARG A 32 2.46 37.02 15.69
N ASP A 33 1.60 36.29 15.00
CA ASP A 33 0.63 35.39 15.62
C ASP A 33 1.25 34.03 15.98
N GLU A 34 2.31 33.58 15.30
CA GLU A 34 2.71 32.17 15.33
C GLU A 34 4.10 31.87 15.90
N SER A 35 4.98 32.87 16.15
CA SER A 35 6.35 32.66 16.67
C SER A 35 7.11 31.48 16.00
N GLY A 36 6.82 31.22 14.73
CA GLY A 36 7.20 30.00 14.02
C GLY A 36 8.31 30.20 12.99
N PRO A 37 8.75 29.13 12.32
CA PRO A 37 9.70 29.23 11.22
C PRO A 37 9.10 30.08 10.10
N LEU A 38 9.96 30.80 9.39
CA LEU A 38 9.52 31.71 8.33
C LEU A 38 8.74 30.97 7.23
N MET A 39 9.07 29.72 6.92
CA MET A 39 8.34 28.84 6.02
C MET A 39 7.80 27.60 6.76
N PRO A 40 6.55 27.60 7.25
CA PRO A 40 6.01 26.49 8.00
C PRO A 40 5.77 25.26 7.12
N ALA A 41 6.16 24.09 7.63
CA ALA A 41 5.73 22.80 7.09
C ALA A 41 4.28 22.51 7.47
N ALA A 42 3.65 21.53 6.82
CA ALA A 42 2.40 20.98 7.32
C ALA A 42 2.66 20.15 8.59
N ASP A 43 2.02 20.52 9.69
CA ASP A 43 2.24 19.92 11.03
C ASP A 43 1.71 18.50 11.17
N THR A 44 0.79 18.08 10.29
CA THR A 44 0.16 16.76 10.35
C THR A 44 0.34 15.99 9.06
N THR A 45 0.50 14.67 9.17
CA THR A 45 0.52 13.76 8.02
C THR A 45 -0.73 13.90 7.16
N LEU A 46 -1.90 14.11 7.76
CA LEU A 46 -3.16 14.29 7.03
C LEU A 46 -3.14 15.56 6.16
N GLN A 47 -2.59 16.66 6.68
CA GLN A 47 -2.40 17.88 5.92
C GLN A 47 -1.39 17.69 4.79
N GLN A 48 -0.30 16.95 5.03
CA GLN A 48 0.67 16.60 4.00
C GLN A 48 0.04 15.75 2.88
N VAL A 49 -0.84 14.81 3.21
CA VAL A 49 -1.61 14.02 2.24
C VAL A 49 -2.48 14.93 1.37
N LEU A 50 -3.28 15.81 1.99
CA LEU A 50 -4.13 16.75 1.26
C LEU A 50 -3.32 17.63 0.30
N GLU A 51 -2.24 18.23 0.81
CA GLU A 51 -1.37 19.10 0.03
C GLU A 51 -0.66 18.34 -1.11
N SER A 52 -0.19 17.12 -0.87
CA SER A 52 0.41 16.29 -1.94
C SER A 52 -0.60 15.96 -3.05
N GLY A 53 -1.86 15.69 -2.69
CA GLY A 53 -2.93 15.44 -3.65
C GLY A 53 -3.28 16.68 -4.48
N LEU A 54 -3.32 17.86 -3.85
CA LEU A 54 -3.52 19.14 -4.54
C LEU A 54 -2.38 19.45 -5.52
N LEU A 55 -1.12 19.15 -5.16
CA LEU A 55 0.02 19.34 -6.04
C LEU A 55 -0.08 18.46 -7.31
N LEU A 56 -0.41 17.18 -7.15
CA LEU A 56 -0.59 16.28 -8.29
C LEU A 56 -1.78 16.70 -9.17
N ALA A 57 -2.92 17.02 -8.55
CA ALA A 57 -4.10 17.49 -9.26
C ALA A 57 -3.81 18.79 -10.04
N ALA A 58 -2.95 19.66 -9.53
CA ALA A 58 -2.54 20.87 -10.23
C ALA A 58 -1.72 20.57 -11.48
N GLY A 59 -0.86 19.56 -11.47
CA GLY A 59 -0.15 19.09 -12.66
C GLY A 59 -1.11 18.56 -13.73
N GLU A 60 -2.06 17.73 -13.33
CA GLU A 60 -3.05 17.16 -14.26
C GLU A 60 -4.05 18.18 -14.79
N ALA A 61 -4.42 19.19 -13.99
CA ALA A 61 -5.32 20.28 -14.42
C ALA A 61 -4.80 21.06 -15.64
N VAL A 62 -3.48 21.06 -15.89
CA VAL A 62 -2.88 21.64 -17.10
C VAL A 62 -3.42 20.96 -18.35
N ASN A 63 -3.56 19.62 -18.34
CA ASN A 63 -4.08 18.84 -19.46
C ASN A 63 -5.54 19.21 -19.77
N HIS A 64 -6.35 19.44 -18.73
CA HIS A 64 -7.74 19.88 -18.88
C HIS A 64 -7.85 21.24 -19.56
N VAL A 65 -7.00 22.20 -19.19
CA VAL A 65 -6.99 23.54 -19.81
C VAL A 65 -6.55 23.46 -21.26
N HIS A 66 -5.50 22.69 -21.57
CA HIS A 66 -5.07 22.47 -22.95
C HIS A 66 -6.15 21.82 -23.81
N HIS A 67 -6.81 20.79 -23.29
CA HIS A 67 -7.93 20.15 -23.96
C HIS A 67 -9.07 21.13 -24.22
N ALA A 68 -9.46 21.93 -23.22
CA ALA A 68 -10.51 22.93 -23.36
C ALA A 68 -10.17 24.03 -24.38
N ARG A 69 -8.89 24.37 -24.55
CA ARG A 69 -8.41 25.32 -25.55
C ARG A 69 -8.26 24.72 -26.95
N GLY A 70 -8.24 23.39 -27.06
CA GLY A 70 -7.89 22.69 -28.29
C GLY A 70 -6.42 22.87 -28.69
N THR A 71 -5.54 23.28 -27.77
CA THR A 71 -4.11 23.47 -28.03
C THR A 71 -3.27 23.00 -26.84
N SER A 72 -2.15 22.33 -27.12
CA SER A 72 -1.14 21.97 -26.12
C SER A 72 -0.11 23.08 -25.86
N SER A 73 -0.37 24.28 -26.38
CA SER A 73 0.57 25.41 -26.36
C SER A 73 -0.03 26.62 -25.65
N GLY A 74 0.81 27.36 -24.95
CA GLY A 74 0.45 28.57 -24.23
C GLY A 74 0.50 28.42 -22.72
N ARG A 75 0.58 29.56 -22.04
CA ARG A 75 0.70 29.63 -20.58
C ARG A 75 -0.60 29.19 -19.89
N VAL A 76 -0.46 28.31 -18.91
CA VAL A 76 -1.45 27.74 -18.00
C VAL A 76 -0.86 27.78 -16.58
N SER A 77 -1.20 28.82 -15.82
CA SER A 77 -0.88 28.89 -14.39
C SER A 77 -2.07 28.33 -13.61
N VAL A 78 -1.93 27.15 -12.99
CA VAL A 78 -3.03 26.56 -12.21
C VAL A 78 -3.17 27.26 -10.87
N ILE A 79 -2.08 27.40 -10.12
CA ILE A 79 -2.06 28.05 -8.80
C ILE A 79 -1.35 29.42 -8.92
N THR A 80 -2.10 30.47 -8.68
CA THR A 80 -1.63 31.87 -8.82
C THR A 80 -1.20 32.51 -7.51
N GLU A 81 -1.61 31.95 -6.37
CA GLU A 81 -1.20 32.41 -5.04
C GLU A 81 -1.28 31.25 -4.04
N VAL A 82 -0.31 31.16 -3.13
CA VAL A 82 -0.31 30.23 -2.00
C VAL A 82 -0.24 31.03 -0.70
N LYS A 83 -1.20 30.86 0.20
CA LYS A 83 -1.23 31.46 1.55
C LYS A 83 -1.05 30.39 2.59
N LEU A 84 -0.14 30.59 3.54
CA LEU A 84 0.14 29.61 4.58
C LEU A 84 -0.59 30.02 5.86
N PHE A 85 -1.34 29.11 6.44
CA PHE A 85 -1.92 29.28 7.78
C PHE A 85 -1.43 28.11 8.66
N ARG A 86 -1.52 28.27 9.97
CA ARG A 86 -1.17 27.22 10.92
C ARG A 86 -1.90 25.90 10.69
N ASP A 87 -3.20 25.96 10.45
CA ASP A 87 -4.09 24.79 10.40
C ASP A 87 -4.53 24.41 8.97
N HIS A 88 -4.24 25.24 7.97
CA HIS A 88 -4.64 25.02 6.58
C HIS A 88 -3.75 25.75 5.56
N ILE A 89 -3.96 25.43 4.28
CA ILE A 89 -3.36 26.16 3.16
C ILE A 89 -4.45 26.92 2.39
N GLY A 90 -4.20 28.18 2.04
CA GLY A 90 -5.04 28.95 1.13
C GLY A 90 -4.45 28.94 -0.28
N LEU A 91 -5.27 28.72 -1.30
CA LEU A 91 -4.85 28.70 -2.70
C LEU A 91 -5.74 29.64 -3.51
N ARG A 92 -5.17 30.39 -4.45
CA ARG A 92 -5.92 31.02 -5.54
C ARG A 92 -5.66 30.25 -6.83
N ILE A 93 -6.72 29.73 -7.41
CA ILE A 93 -6.66 28.93 -8.63
C ILE A 93 -7.08 29.81 -9.82
N ALA A 94 -6.39 29.72 -10.95
CA ALA A 94 -6.80 30.43 -12.16
C ALA A 94 -8.18 29.95 -12.62
N ASP A 95 -8.96 30.87 -13.18
CA ASP A 95 -10.37 30.64 -13.42
C ASP A 95 -10.65 29.48 -14.39
N GLU A 96 -9.82 29.36 -15.41
CA GLU A 96 -9.86 28.31 -16.44
C GLU A 96 -9.40 26.94 -15.92
N ALA A 97 -8.50 26.90 -14.93
CA ALA A 97 -7.93 25.66 -14.40
C ALA A 97 -8.76 25.06 -13.25
N LEU A 98 -9.64 25.86 -12.64
CA LEU A 98 -10.41 25.46 -11.47
C LEU A 98 -11.30 24.21 -11.70
N PRO A 99 -12.03 24.07 -12.84
CA PRO A 99 -12.79 22.84 -13.10
C PRO A 99 -11.91 21.60 -13.20
N GLY A 100 -10.78 21.68 -13.93
CA GLY A 100 -9.83 20.56 -14.07
C GLY A 100 -9.18 20.17 -12.75
N LEU A 101 -8.75 21.14 -11.94
CA LEU A 101 -8.20 20.88 -10.62
C LEU A 101 -9.22 20.16 -9.72
N LEU A 102 -10.48 20.63 -9.71
CA LEU A 102 -11.53 20.03 -8.89
C LEU A 102 -11.92 18.64 -9.40
N ALA A 103 -11.93 18.42 -10.72
CA ALA A 103 -12.10 17.08 -11.28
C ALA A 103 -11.03 16.15 -10.71
N GLU A 104 -9.76 16.53 -10.80
CA GLU A 104 -8.62 15.69 -10.42
C GLU A 104 -8.43 15.48 -8.92
N VAL A 105 -8.74 16.47 -8.08
CA VAL A 105 -8.54 16.36 -6.64
C VAL A 105 -9.71 15.71 -5.92
N LEU A 106 -10.94 15.88 -6.41
CA LEU A 106 -12.13 15.39 -5.70
C LEU A 106 -12.29 13.87 -5.90
N PRO A 107 -12.62 13.13 -4.81
CA PRO A 107 -12.66 11.68 -4.85
C PRO A 107 -13.80 11.15 -5.71
N ARG A 108 -13.45 10.34 -6.70
CA ARG A 108 -14.39 9.72 -7.65
C ARG A 108 -13.95 8.31 -8.00
N GLN A 109 -14.84 7.49 -8.55
CA GLN A 109 -14.53 6.17 -9.08
C GLN A 109 -14.76 6.15 -10.59
N GLY A 110 -13.72 5.88 -11.37
CA GLY A 110 -13.78 5.71 -12.82
C GLY A 110 -13.13 4.39 -13.22
N ASP A 111 -13.70 3.66 -14.19
CA ASP A 111 -13.17 2.36 -14.65
C ASP A 111 -12.86 1.35 -13.52
N GLY A 112 -13.61 1.40 -12.41
CA GLY A 112 -13.38 0.55 -11.24
C GLY A 112 -12.22 0.99 -10.33
N GLU A 113 -11.54 2.09 -10.66
CA GLU A 113 -10.41 2.64 -9.91
C GLU A 113 -10.77 3.97 -9.23
N PRO A 114 -10.17 4.27 -8.05
CA PRO A 114 -10.37 5.54 -7.38
C PRO A 114 -9.46 6.63 -7.94
N TYR A 115 -10.02 7.81 -8.16
CA TYR A 115 -9.28 9.03 -8.51
C TYR A 115 -9.48 10.10 -7.45
N GLY A 116 -8.56 11.06 -7.38
CA GLY A 116 -8.58 12.12 -6.38
C GLY A 116 -8.20 11.71 -4.96
N VAL A 117 -8.42 12.63 -4.02
CA VAL A 117 -8.05 12.49 -2.61
C VAL A 117 -9.22 11.90 -1.83
N MET A 118 -9.15 10.61 -1.54
CA MET A 118 -10.20 9.90 -0.79
C MET A 118 -10.48 10.55 0.57
N GLY A 119 -11.75 10.79 0.86
CA GLY A 119 -12.24 11.47 2.05
C GLY A 119 -12.25 12.99 1.97
N LEU A 120 -11.84 13.57 0.84
CA LEU A 120 -11.94 15.00 0.61
C LEU A 120 -13.39 15.39 0.32
N ARG A 121 -13.85 16.45 0.98
CA ARG A 121 -15.19 17.00 0.78
C ARG A 121 -15.16 18.50 0.54
N PRO A 122 -15.94 19.00 -0.44
CA PRO A 122 -16.11 20.43 -0.67
C PRO A 122 -17.14 21.03 0.30
N TYR A 123 -16.79 22.12 0.96
CA TYR A 123 -17.63 22.91 1.85
C TYR A 123 -17.69 24.36 1.33
N PRO A 124 -18.72 24.71 0.54
CA PRO A 124 -18.83 26.06 -0.02
C PRO A 124 -19.14 27.09 1.06
N ALA A 125 -18.42 28.20 1.04
CA ALA A 125 -18.67 29.37 1.86
C ALA A 125 -19.03 30.58 0.97
N ARG A 126 -19.30 31.73 1.61
CA ARG A 126 -19.75 32.93 0.89
C ARG A 126 -18.76 33.42 -0.17
N LYS A 127 -17.45 33.33 0.09
CA LYS A 127 -16.38 33.90 -0.76
C LYS A 127 -15.28 32.90 -1.17
N HIS A 128 -15.40 31.66 -0.74
CA HIS A 128 -14.37 30.63 -0.91
C HIS A 128 -14.98 29.24 -0.84
N LEU A 129 -14.20 28.25 -1.24
CA LEU A 129 -14.53 26.83 -1.11
C LEU A 129 -13.50 26.18 -0.20
N ASP A 130 -13.92 25.62 0.93
CA ASP A 130 -13.04 24.83 1.80
C ASP A 130 -13.08 23.36 1.35
N LEU A 131 -11.91 22.79 1.06
CA LEU A 131 -11.72 21.37 0.80
C LEU A 131 -11.23 20.73 2.10
N VAL A 132 -12.04 19.85 2.69
CA VAL A 132 -11.73 19.26 4.00
C VAL A 132 -11.54 17.77 3.87
N LEU A 133 -10.36 17.29 4.23
CA LEU A 133 -10.02 15.87 4.32
C LEU A 133 -10.21 15.40 5.77
N ARG A 134 -11.02 14.35 5.97
CA ARG A 134 -11.34 13.82 7.31
C ARG A 134 -10.78 12.41 7.52
N GLU A 135 -10.18 12.19 8.69
CA GLU A 135 -9.72 10.88 9.16
C GLU A 135 -10.01 10.68 10.64
N GLY A 136 -11.12 10.01 10.94
CA GLY A 136 -11.60 9.87 12.31
C GLY A 136 -11.82 11.24 12.97
N ARG A 137 -11.03 11.56 13.99
CA ARG A 137 -11.06 12.86 14.68
C ARG A 137 -10.15 13.92 14.05
N HIS A 138 -9.24 13.53 13.17
CA HIS A 138 -8.29 14.43 12.53
C HIS A 138 -8.88 15.06 11.27
N ARG A 139 -8.48 16.30 10.99
CA ARG A 139 -8.94 17.08 9.83
C ARG A 139 -7.77 17.83 9.21
N ALA A 140 -7.76 17.86 7.89
CA ALA A 140 -6.89 18.69 7.06
C ALA A 140 -7.77 19.52 6.13
N TRP A 141 -7.27 20.70 5.74
CA TRP A 141 -8.09 21.72 5.11
C TRP A 141 -7.26 22.48 4.07
N ALA A 142 -7.89 22.79 2.95
CA ALA A 142 -7.37 23.70 1.95
C ALA A 142 -8.48 24.66 1.53
N ARG A 143 -8.20 25.95 1.50
CA ARG A 143 -9.16 27.00 1.15
C ARG A 143 -8.89 27.50 -0.26
N LEU A 144 -9.85 27.33 -1.16
CA LEU A 144 -9.80 27.92 -2.50
C LEU A 144 -10.44 29.32 -2.48
N HIS A 145 -9.60 30.35 -2.51
CA HIS A 145 -10.03 31.75 -2.54
C HIS A 145 -10.61 32.13 -3.90
N GLY A 146 -11.65 32.99 -3.92
CA GLY A 146 -12.28 33.45 -5.16
C GLY A 146 -13.29 32.45 -5.75
N VAL A 147 -13.65 31.41 -4.99
CA VAL A 147 -14.66 30.41 -5.36
C VAL A 147 -15.91 30.61 -4.49
N PRO A 148 -16.75 31.63 -4.77
CA PRO A 148 -17.98 31.82 -4.01
C PRO A 148 -18.95 30.67 -4.26
N HIS A 149 -19.89 30.48 -3.32
CA HIS A 149 -20.95 29.46 -3.41
C HIS A 149 -21.56 29.32 -4.81
N ARG A 150 -22.04 30.42 -5.42
CA ARG A 150 -22.64 30.38 -6.78
C ARG A 150 -21.73 29.74 -7.83
N ARG A 151 -20.44 30.06 -7.79
CA ARG A 151 -19.45 29.54 -8.73
C ARG A 151 -19.18 28.06 -8.50
N TRP A 152 -19.06 27.65 -7.24
CA TRP A 152 -18.95 26.23 -6.90
C TRP A 152 -20.13 25.42 -7.45
N PHE A 153 -21.37 25.90 -7.31
CA PHE A 153 -22.54 25.20 -7.83
C PHE A 153 -22.52 25.03 -9.36
N GLN A 154 -22.03 26.03 -10.10
CA GLN A 154 -21.86 25.93 -11.55
C GLN A 154 -20.85 24.85 -11.93
N ILE A 155 -19.68 24.84 -11.26
CA ILE A 155 -18.63 23.85 -11.52
C ILE A 155 -19.09 22.45 -11.09
N ARG A 156 -19.74 22.35 -9.91
CA ARG A 156 -20.33 21.11 -9.41
C ARG A 156 -21.25 20.48 -10.45
N GLN A 157 -22.13 21.29 -11.06
CA GLN A 157 -23.04 20.80 -12.08
C GLN A 157 -22.26 20.29 -13.30
N ALA A 158 -21.30 21.06 -13.82
CA ALA A 158 -20.47 20.65 -14.94
C ALA A 158 -19.65 19.37 -14.66
N LEU A 159 -19.16 19.19 -13.43
CA LEU A 159 -18.48 17.96 -13.03
C LEU A 159 -19.43 16.77 -13.03
N LEU A 160 -20.64 16.92 -12.50
CA LEU A 160 -21.65 15.85 -12.51
C LEU A 160 -22.09 15.48 -13.93
N ASP A 161 -22.22 16.47 -14.82
CA ASP A 161 -22.64 16.25 -16.21
C ASP A 161 -21.55 15.53 -17.03
N ASN A 162 -20.28 15.80 -16.76
CA ASN A 162 -19.14 15.23 -17.49
C ASN A 162 -18.61 13.91 -16.90
N GLN A 163 -19.02 13.53 -15.69
CA GLN A 163 -18.53 12.36 -14.98
C GLN A 163 -19.32 11.08 -15.29
N SER A 164 -20.02 10.96 -16.43
CA SER A 164 -20.67 9.67 -16.78
C SER A 164 -19.64 8.73 -17.42
N PRO A 165 -19.35 7.52 -16.88
CA PRO A 165 -20.05 6.74 -15.85
C PRO A 165 -19.40 6.73 -14.43
N GLU A 166 -18.52 7.68 -14.13
CA GLU A 166 -17.84 7.79 -12.84
C GLU A 166 -18.80 8.08 -11.65
N VAL A 167 -18.50 7.50 -10.48
CA VAL A 167 -19.27 7.73 -9.24
C VAL A 167 -18.58 8.81 -8.40
N PRO A 168 -19.20 9.98 -8.15
CA PRO A 168 -18.58 11.06 -7.37
C PRO A 168 -18.73 10.84 -5.86
N PHE A 169 -17.72 10.26 -5.20
CA PHE A 169 -17.74 10.09 -3.73
C PHE A 169 -17.89 11.42 -3.00
N TRP A 170 -17.29 12.49 -3.54
CA TRP A 170 -17.36 13.83 -2.98
C TRP A 170 -18.77 14.43 -2.93
N ALA A 171 -19.71 13.92 -3.75
CA ALA A 171 -21.09 14.42 -3.80
C ALA A 171 -21.99 13.85 -2.70
N SER A 172 -21.54 12.78 -2.02
CA SER A 172 -22.27 12.19 -0.89
C SER A 172 -22.31 13.17 0.30
N ALA A 173 -23.51 13.40 0.86
CA ALA A 173 -23.73 14.37 1.93
C ALA A 173 -23.17 13.93 3.31
N GLY A 174 -22.60 12.73 3.40
CA GLY A 174 -22.16 12.12 4.65
C GLY A 174 -20.79 12.63 5.12
N PRO A 175 -20.60 12.90 6.43
CA PRO A 175 -19.28 13.15 7.01
C PRO A 175 -18.46 11.87 7.19
N VAL A 176 -19.09 10.71 7.00
CA VAL A 176 -18.49 9.37 7.10
C VAL A 176 -18.05 8.95 5.70
N LEU A 177 -16.84 8.42 5.58
CA LEU A 177 -16.37 7.79 4.35
C LEU A 177 -17.38 6.71 3.95
N ASP A 178 -17.82 6.74 2.70
CA ASP A 178 -18.52 5.59 2.14
C ASP A 178 -17.62 4.35 2.29
N MET A 179 -18.20 3.16 2.50
CA MET A 179 -17.43 1.92 2.58
C MET A 179 -16.58 1.70 1.32
N ALA A 180 -17.09 2.12 0.15
CA ALA A 180 -16.33 2.14 -1.09
C ALA A 180 -15.10 3.06 -0.98
N GLU A 181 -15.30 4.31 -0.55
CA GLU A 181 -14.24 5.31 -0.40
C GLU A 181 -13.18 4.94 0.66
N ALA A 182 -13.60 4.31 1.76
CA ALA A 182 -12.72 3.85 2.83
C ALA A 182 -11.73 2.77 2.35
N GLY A 183 -12.12 1.92 1.39
CA GLY A 183 -11.26 0.90 0.79
C GLY A 183 -10.11 1.50 -0.02
N PHE A 184 -10.34 2.62 -0.69
CA PHE A 184 -9.38 3.25 -1.61
C PHE A 184 -8.36 4.17 -0.93
N LYS A 185 -8.68 4.68 0.26
CA LYS A 185 -7.84 5.63 1.02
C LYS A 185 -6.42 5.14 1.29
N ARG A 186 -6.21 3.81 1.31
CA ARG A 186 -4.97 3.15 1.72
C ARG A 186 -3.89 3.04 0.63
N HIS A 187 -4.14 3.55 -0.58
CA HIS A 187 -3.25 3.41 -1.74
C HIS A 187 -2.27 4.56 -2.00
N ARG A 188 -2.28 5.66 -1.21
CA ARG A 188 -1.57 6.90 -1.60
C ARG A 188 -0.32 7.30 -0.79
N THR A 189 0.21 6.46 0.09
CA THR A 189 1.50 6.74 0.76
C THR A 189 2.70 6.18 -0.02
N LEU A 190 2.72 6.31 -1.35
CA LEU A 190 3.80 5.78 -2.21
C LEU A 190 4.88 6.81 -2.51
N TYR A 191 4.63 8.06 -2.14
CA TYR A 191 5.46 9.21 -2.48
C TYR A 191 5.90 9.91 -1.20
N PRO A 192 7.01 10.66 -1.21
CA PRO A 192 7.41 11.48 -0.07
C PRO A 192 6.41 12.64 0.11
N ILE A 193 5.26 12.36 0.74
CA ILE A 193 4.14 13.29 0.88
C ILE A 193 4.53 14.58 1.61
N SER A 194 5.49 14.49 2.53
CA SER A 194 6.07 15.64 3.21
C SER A 194 6.83 16.55 2.23
N LEU A 195 7.63 15.97 1.34
CA LEU A 195 8.34 16.69 0.29
C LEU A 195 7.37 17.34 -0.69
N MET A 196 6.35 16.61 -1.13
CA MET A 196 5.32 17.14 -2.03
C MET A 196 4.52 18.28 -1.40
N SER A 197 4.11 18.14 -0.14
CA SER A 197 3.49 19.22 0.62
C SER A 197 4.38 20.46 0.67
N GLN A 198 5.68 20.29 0.92
CA GLN A 198 6.64 21.40 0.94
C GLN A 198 6.84 22.04 -0.44
N ILE A 199 6.76 21.28 -1.53
CA ILE A 199 6.79 21.80 -2.90
C ILE A 199 5.54 22.66 -3.18
N LEU A 200 4.34 22.18 -2.81
CA LEU A 200 3.10 22.95 -2.98
C LEU A 200 3.17 24.31 -2.26
N ARG A 201 3.70 24.32 -1.03
CA ARG A 201 3.88 25.55 -0.24
C ARG A 201 4.81 26.58 -0.88
N ARG A 202 5.60 26.17 -1.89
CA ARG A 202 6.55 27.00 -2.65
C ARG A 202 6.20 27.06 -4.14
N TYR A 203 4.94 26.79 -4.50
CA TYR A 203 4.53 26.68 -5.91
C TYR A 203 4.81 27.96 -6.73
N GLN A 204 4.90 29.13 -6.07
CA GLN A 204 5.18 30.39 -6.77
C GLN A 204 6.60 30.52 -7.30
N LEU A 205 7.52 29.64 -6.89
CA LEU A 205 8.83 29.52 -7.51
C LEU A 205 8.73 29.27 -9.03
N TRP A 206 7.66 28.61 -9.49
CA TRP A 206 7.41 28.33 -10.91
C TRP A 206 6.45 29.33 -11.57
N GLY A 207 6.03 30.40 -10.89
CA GLY A 207 5.02 31.35 -11.39
C GLY A 207 5.25 31.90 -12.81
N PRO A 208 6.50 32.20 -13.24
CA PRO A 208 6.78 32.64 -14.61
C PRO A 208 6.72 31.55 -15.68
N ALA A 209 6.63 30.28 -15.32
CA ALA A 209 6.56 29.18 -16.29
C ALA A 209 5.24 29.20 -17.07
N ASP A 210 5.28 28.60 -18.26
CA ASP A 210 4.09 28.37 -19.07
C ASP A 210 3.20 27.32 -18.39
N TRP A 211 3.75 26.21 -17.91
CA TRP A 211 3.02 25.22 -17.11
C TRP A 211 3.97 24.47 -16.20
N THR A 212 3.44 23.72 -15.23
CA THR A 212 4.23 22.90 -14.30
C THR A 212 3.57 21.56 -14.06
N ASP A 213 4.37 20.49 -14.08
CA ASP A 213 3.95 19.10 -13.84
C ASP A 213 4.85 18.47 -12.76
N THR A 214 4.26 17.76 -11.79
CA THR A 214 4.99 17.09 -10.70
C THR A 214 4.80 15.60 -10.77
N ARG A 215 5.89 14.86 -10.96
CA ARG A 215 5.89 13.40 -11.06
C ARG A 215 6.73 12.77 -9.95
N PRO A 216 6.10 12.06 -9.00
CA PRO A 216 6.84 11.27 -8.04
C PRO A 216 7.33 9.96 -8.68
N VAL A 217 8.61 9.64 -8.46
CA VAL A 217 9.27 8.43 -8.96
C VAL A 217 10.07 7.79 -7.82
N GLY A 218 9.49 6.79 -7.16
CA GLY A 218 10.08 6.19 -5.95
C GLY A 218 10.20 7.21 -4.82
N HIS A 219 11.41 7.42 -4.31
CA HIS A 219 11.70 8.42 -3.28
C HIS A 219 12.08 9.80 -3.83
N THR A 220 12.04 9.95 -5.17
CA THR A 220 12.37 11.20 -5.85
C THR A 220 11.11 11.89 -6.33
N ILE A 221 11.11 13.22 -6.34
CA ILE A 221 10.07 14.03 -6.98
C ILE A 221 10.71 14.76 -8.15
N LYS A 222 10.12 14.65 -9.34
CA LYS A 222 10.52 15.40 -10.52
C LYS A 222 9.50 16.49 -10.78
N VAL A 223 9.94 17.75 -10.78
CA VAL A 223 9.09 18.88 -11.20
C VAL A 223 9.57 19.32 -12.58
N HIS A 224 8.68 19.26 -13.56
CA HIS A 224 8.89 19.70 -14.94
C HIS A 224 8.15 21.01 -15.17
N TRP A 225 8.73 21.89 -15.97
CA TRP A 225 8.03 23.10 -16.42
C TRP A 225 8.58 23.58 -17.75
N GLN A 226 7.75 24.29 -18.51
CA GLN A 226 8.12 24.88 -19.78
C GLN A 226 8.32 26.40 -19.62
N GLN A 227 9.42 26.94 -20.18
CA GLN A 227 9.83 28.35 -20.07
C GLN A 227 9.94 28.87 -18.62
N GLY A 228 10.34 30.12 -18.46
CA GLY A 228 10.43 30.75 -17.13
C GLY A 228 11.78 30.52 -16.44
N PRO A 229 11.82 30.26 -15.12
CA PRO A 229 13.06 30.25 -14.36
C PRO A 229 13.96 29.07 -14.75
N ALA A 230 15.27 29.29 -14.73
CA ALA A 230 16.23 28.22 -14.99
C ALA A 230 16.18 27.17 -13.88
N ALA A 231 16.34 25.89 -14.23
CA ALA A 231 16.34 24.81 -13.26
C ALA A 231 17.38 24.99 -12.14
N ALA A 232 18.55 25.55 -12.47
CA ALA A 232 19.61 25.83 -11.51
C ALA A 232 19.19 26.85 -10.45
N ASP A 233 18.45 27.89 -10.84
CA ASP A 233 17.96 28.92 -9.92
C ASP A 233 16.89 28.36 -8.98
N ILE A 234 15.99 27.52 -9.49
CA ILE A 234 14.99 26.82 -8.68
C ILE A 234 15.68 25.87 -7.69
N ALA A 235 16.65 25.07 -8.14
CA ALA A 235 17.41 24.19 -7.27
C ALA A 235 18.17 24.97 -6.18
N ALA A 236 18.72 26.14 -6.51
CA ALA A 236 19.38 27.01 -5.53
C ALA A 236 18.37 27.55 -4.49
N GLN A 237 17.22 28.06 -4.93
CA GLN A 237 16.15 28.56 -4.05
C GLN A 237 15.58 27.47 -3.13
N LEU A 238 15.44 26.24 -3.62
CA LEU A 238 14.98 25.10 -2.82
C LEU A 238 16.01 24.61 -1.79
N ARG A 239 17.25 25.08 -1.86
CA ARG A 239 18.31 24.84 -0.85
C ARG A 239 18.57 26.03 0.06
N ASP A 240 17.92 27.16 -0.20
CA ASP A 240 18.08 28.40 0.55
C ASP A 240 17.65 28.24 2.03
N PRO A 241 18.29 28.88 3.01
CA PRO A 241 17.91 28.74 4.42
C PRO A 241 16.48 29.19 4.75
N ILE A 242 15.91 30.11 3.96
CA ILE A 242 14.58 30.67 4.20
C ILE A 242 13.55 29.96 3.33
N CYS A 243 13.81 29.87 2.03
CA CYS A 243 12.88 29.32 1.05
C CYS A 243 13.07 27.83 0.80
N GLY A 244 14.14 27.23 1.33
CA GLY A 244 14.49 25.86 1.04
C GLY A 244 13.58 24.85 1.71
N ILE A 245 13.70 23.60 1.25
CA ILE A 245 13.07 22.45 1.87
C ILE A 245 14.14 21.78 2.74
N PRO A 246 13.95 21.67 4.06
CA PRO A 246 14.94 21.03 4.92
C PRO A 246 15.13 19.57 4.55
N GLY A 247 16.38 19.11 4.54
CA GLY A 247 16.68 17.69 4.40
C GLY A 247 16.55 17.13 2.98
N ILE A 248 16.56 17.97 1.93
CA ILE A 248 16.58 17.49 0.54
C ILE A 248 17.93 17.69 -0.15
N THR A 249 18.12 16.98 -1.24
CA THR A 249 18.96 17.39 -2.38
C THR A 249 18.04 17.84 -3.52
N ALA A 250 18.49 18.85 -4.27
CA ALA A 250 17.79 19.35 -5.44
C ALA A 250 18.79 19.43 -6.60
N HIS A 251 18.54 18.70 -7.67
CA HIS A 251 19.41 18.60 -8.83
C HIS A 251 18.70 19.19 -10.06
N PRO A 252 19.26 20.26 -10.66
CA PRO A 252 18.73 20.77 -11.91
C PRO A 252 19.06 19.81 -13.05
N GLU A 253 18.09 19.55 -13.91
CA GLU A 253 18.27 18.76 -15.12
C GLU A 253 17.70 19.54 -16.30
N ARG A 254 18.51 19.70 -17.35
CA ARG A 254 18.05 20.32 -18.59
C ARG A 254 17.52 19.23 -19.51
N CYS A 255 16.23 19.28 -19.83
CA CYS A 255 15.62 18.34 -20.76
C CYS A 255 15.73 18.84 -22.22
N SER A 256 15.45 20.13 -22.43
CA SER A 256 15.63 20.83 -23.71
C SER A 256 15.86 22.33 -23.46
N ASP A 257 15.86 23.16 -24.51
CA ASP A 257 15.98 24.62 -24.36
C ASP A 257 14.78 25.25 -23.65
N THR A 258 13.60 24.65 -23.82
CA THR A 258 12.34 25.20 -23.30
C THR A 258 11.80 24.39 -22.12
N LEU A 259 12.17 23.10 -22.00
CA LEU A 259 11.74 22.21 -20.93
C LEU A 259 12.81 22.12 -19.84
N GLN A 260 12.47 22.59 -18.66
CA GLN A 260 13.31 22.59 -17.47
C GLN A 260 12.82 21.50 -16.49
N ARG A 261 13.74 20.98 -15.66
CA ARG A 261 13.41 19.98 -14.64
C ARG A 261 14.25 20.19 -13.39
N VAL A 262 13.65 19.95 -12.22
CA VAL A 262 14.39 19.72 -10.98
C VAL A 262 14.01 18.36 -10.40
N VAL A 263 15.02 17.61 -9.98
CA VAL A 263 14.85 16.33 -9.26
C VAL A 263 15.14 16.59 -7.79
N LEU A 264 14.17 16.28 -6.94
CA LEU A 264 14.27 16.43 -5.49
C LEU A 264 14.31 15.05 -4.83
N GLU A 265 15.26 14.86 -3.92
CA GLU A 265 15.39 13.62 -3.15
C GLU A 265 15.51 13.96 -1.67
N LEU A 266 14.90 13.17 -0.80
CA LEU A 266 15.16 13.29 0.63
C LEU A 266 16.58 12.80 0.91
N ARG A 267 17.34 13.55 1.70
CA ARG A 267 18.66 13.13 2.17
C ARG A 267 18.53 11.78 2.88
N ASP A 268 19.49 10.91 2.61
CA ASP A 268 19.61 9.55 3.11
C ASP A 268 19.15 9.33 4.55
N SER A 269 19.41 10.25 5.48
CA SER A 269 19.01 10.10 6.88
C SER A 269 17.49 10.01 7.06
N GLN A 270 16.70 10.84 6.38
CA GLN A 270 15.23 10.83 6.50
C GLN A 270 14.59 9.67 5.75
N ALA A 271 15.15 9.30 4.60
CA ALA A 271 14.74 8.09 3.86
C ALA A 271 15.00 6.83 4.71
N ARG A 272 16.19 6.75 5.33
CA ARG A 272 16.55 5.65 6.25
C ARG A 272 15.64 5.60 7.48
N ASP A 273 15.28 6.72 8.07
CA ASP A 273 14.39 6.72 9.24
C ASP A 273 12.95 6.29 8.89
N SER A 274 12.44 6.71 7.73
CA SER A 274 11.16 6.23 7.21
C SER A 274 11.18 4.73 6.92
N GLN A 275 12.24 4.24 6.28
CA GLN A 275 12.44 2.80 6.03
C GLN A 275 12.59 2.03 7.35
N ARG A 276 13.34 2.53 8.33
CA ARG A 276 13.45 1.90 9.67
C ARG A 276 12.09 1.80 10.35
N SER A 277 11.25 2.83 10.24
CA SER A 277 9.90 2.80 10.79
C SER A 277 9.04 1.70 10.16
N LEU A 278 9.02 1.62 8.82
CA LEU A 278 8.31 0.56 8.09
C LEU A 278 8.87 -0.83 8.39
N ALA A 279 10.20 -0.96 8.52
CA ALA A 279 10.84 -2.22 8.90
C ALA A 279 10.37 -2.69 10.28
N ARG A 280 10.39 -1.80 11.28
CA ARG A 280 9.90 -2.13 12.62
C ARG A 280 8.43 -2.52 12.60
N GLN A 281 7.61 -1.80 11.83
CA GLN A 281 6.21 -2.12 11.68
C GLN A 281 6.03 -3.51 11.07
N ARG A 282 6.71 -3.84 9.97
CA ARG A 282 6.65 -5.17 9.36
C ARG A 282 7.08 -6.27 10.32
N VAL A 283 8.23 -6.10 10.99
CA VAL A 283 8.73 -7.01 12.03
C VAL A 283 7.67 -7.27 13.09
N SER A 284 6.95 -6.23 13.54
CA SER A 284 5.93 -6.38 14.58
C SER A 284 4.74 -7.25 14.13
N PHE A 285 4.36 -7.21 12.85
CA PHE A 285 3.27 -8.02 12.30
C PHE A 285 3.71 -9.44 11.92
N THR A 286 4.90 -9.60 11.35
CA THR A 286 5.33 -10.88 10.74
C THR A 286 6.21 -11.71 11.66
N GLY A 287 6.86 -11.09 12.64
CA GLY A 287 7.90 -11.72 13.46
C GLY A 287 9.23 -11.93 12.73
N GLU A 288 9.39 -11.40 11.51
CA GLU A 288 10.65 -11.50 10.77
C GLU A 288 11.82 -10.87 11.55
N PRO A 289 13.06 -11.41 11.45
CA PRO A 289 14.23 -10.73 12.00
C PRO A 289 14.44 -9.37 11.33
N HIS A 290 14.72 -8.32 12.12
CA HIS A 290 14.88 -6.96 11.60
C HIS A 290 15.93 -6.86 10.47
N ARG A 291 17.02 -7.63 10.56
CA ARG A 291 18.05 -7.72 9.51
C ARG A 291 17.53 -8.24 8.16
N VAL A 292 16.50 -9.09 8.18
CA VAL A 292 15.87 -9.65 6.98
C VAL A 292 14.93 -8.61 6.37
N VAL A 293 14.17 -7.88 7.19
CA VAL A 293 13.20 -6.89 6.70
C VAL A 293 13.86 -5.69 6.05
N ALA A 294 15.01 -5.23 6.58
CA ALA A 294 15.69 -4.03 6.08
C ALA A 294 16.05 -4.08 4.58
N THR A 295 16.15 -5.27 3.98
CA THR A 295 16.49 -5.46 2.57
C THR A 295 15.28 -5.75 1.68
N VAL A 296 14.07 -5.84 2.24
CA VAL A 296 12.88 -6.37 1.55
C VAL A 296 11.63 -5.51 1.78
N LEU A 297 11.82 -4.26 2.19
CA LEU A 297 10.69 -3.35 2.25
C LEU A 297 10.14 -3.13 0.84
N GLY A 298 8.81 -3.18 0.76
CA GLY A 298 8.10 -2.82 -0.44
C GLY A 298 8.41 -1.39 -0.85
N ARG A 299 8.09 -1.05 -2.10
CA ARG A 299 8.11 0.36 -2.52
C ARG A 299 7.10 1.16 -1.69
N THR A 300 6.10 0.46 -1.15
CA THR A 300 4.90 1.05 -0.55
C THR A 300 4.41 0.22 0.63
N GLY A 301 4.52 0.76 1.84
CA GLY A 301 4.06 0.07 3.06
C GLY A 301 4.93 -1.12 3.44
N LEU A 302 4.31 -2.20 3.94
CA LEU A 302 5.04 -3.36 4.44
C LEU A 302 5.56 -4.28 3.32
N GLY A 303 5.09 -4.13 2.08
CA GLY A 303 5.56 -4.94 0.94
C GLY A 303 5.20 -6.43 1.04
N LEU A 304 4.10 -6.79 1.70
CA LEU A 304 3.65 -8.18 1.80
C LEU A 304 3.07 -8.71 0.48
N ASP A 305 2.51 -7.81 -0.34
CA ASP A 305 1.87 -8.12 -1.62
C ASP A 305 2.66 -7.61 -2.84
N ASP A 306 3.74 -6.86 -2.61
CA ASP A 306 4.64 -6.38 -3.66
C ASP A 306 5.38 -7.58 -4.23
N CYS A 307 4.96 -8.07 -5.40
CA CYS A 307 5.57 -9.22 -6.06
C CYS A 307 5.49 -9.18 -7.59
N THR A 308 6.42 -9.89 -8.23
CA THR A 308 6.40 -10.12 -9.68
C THR A 308 5.20 -11.00 -10.06
N HIS A 309 4.81 -10.97 -11.34
CA HIS A 309 3.74 -11.84 -11.84
C HIS A 309 4.02 -13.33 -11.55
N ALA A 310 5.25 -13.79 -11.79
CA ALA A 310 5.69 -15.15 -11.48
C ALA A 310 5.48 -15.53 -10.01
N GLN A 311 5.78 -14.61 -9.08
CA GLN A 311 5.56 -14.81 -7.64
C GLN A 311 4.08 -14.78 -7.26
N LEU A 312 3.29 -13.89 -7.86
CA LEU A 312 1.85 -13.81 -7.62
C LEU A 312 1.18 -15.14 -7.99
N GLU A 313 1.44 -15.63 -9.20
CA GLU A 313 0.89 -16.89 -9.71
C GLU A 313 1.35 -18.08 -8.86
N PHE A 314 2.64 -18.16 -8.54
CA PHE A 314 3.17 -19.21 -7.67
C PHE A 314 2.53 -19.21 -6.28
N ARG A 315 2.37 -18.05 -5.63
CA ARG A 315 1.77 -17.96 -4.29
C ARG A 315 0.29 -18.30 -4.31
N ALA A 316 -0.44 -17.87 -5.33
CA ALA A 316 -1.84 -18.24 -5.50
C ALA A 316 -2.01 -19.75 -5.66
N LEU A 317 -1.15 -20.39 -6.46
CA LEU A 317 -1.11 -21.85 -6.61
C LEU A 317 -0.74 -22.53 -5.29
N LEU A 318 0.29 -22.06 -4.61
CA LEU A 318 0.73 -22.60 -3.32
C LEU A 318 -0.39 -22.55 -2.28
N ALA A 319 -1.23 -21.51 -2.30
CA ALA A 319 -2.41 -21.42 -1.43
C ALA A 319 -3.32 -22.65 -1.55
N LEU A 320 -3.54 -23.16 -2.76
CA LEU A 320 -4.37 -24.35 -3.00
C LEU A 320 -3.82 -25.59 -2.29
N TYR A 321 -2.50 -25.75 -2.26
CA TYR A 321 -1.84 -26.89 -1.62
C TYR A 321 -1.67 -26.72 -0.12
N LEU A 322 -1.56 -25.48 0.38
CA LEU A 322 -1.47 -25.21 1.81
C LEU A 322 -2.84 -25.26 2.49
N PHE A 323 -3.90 -24.83 1.82
CA PHE A 323 -5.24 -24.68 2.40
C PHE A 323 -6.24 -25.78 2.02
N ASN A 324 -5.79 -26.86 1.40
CA ASN A 324 -6.53 -28.11 1.29
C ASN A 324 -5.86 -29.19 2.16
N ALA A 325 -6.53 -29.61 3.23
CA ALA A 325 -6.02 -30.60 4.18
C ALA A 325 -7.16 -31.36 4.88
N GLY A 326 -6.86 -32.58 5.34
CA GLY A 326 -7.79 -33.38 6.13
C GLY A 326 -9.06 -33.80 5.39
N SER A 327 -10.10 -34.10 6.15
CA SER A 327 -11.38 -34.63 5.66
C SER A 327 -12.18 -33.63 4.83
N LEU A 328 -11.92 -32.33 4.97
CA LEU A 328 -12.57 -31.28 4.19
C LEU A 328 -11.91 -31.03 2.84
N SER A 329 -10.69 -31.52 2.60
CA SER A 329 -9.89 -31.16 1.43
C SER A 329 -10.64 -31.30 0.10
N ALA A 330 -10.43 -30.35 -0.81
CA ALA A 330 -10.83 -30.45 -2.21
C ALA A 330 -9.61 -30.69 -3.11
N VAL A 331 -9.85 -31.15 -4.34
CA VAL A 331 -8.76 -31.46 -5.28
C VAL A 331 -7.93 -30.20 -5.50
N PRO A 332 -6.59 -30.28 -5.43
CA PRO A 332 -5.76 -31.50 -5.26
C PRO A 332 -5.65 -31.99 -3.80
N THR A 333 -6.20 -33.17 -3.47
CA THR A 333 -6.44 -33.65 -2.08
C THR A 333 -5.35 -34.52 -1.43
N THR A 334 -4.19 -34.75 -2.05
CA THR A 334 -3.28 -35.84 -1.62
C THR A 334 -1.84 -35.44 -1.33
N ARG A 335 -1.55 -34.13 -1.27
CA ARG A 335 -0.17 -33.63 -1.13
C ARG A 335 0.17 -33.32 0.32
N GLN A 336 1.46 -33.40 0.65
CA GLN A 336 1.96 -33.18 2.01
C GLN A 336 2.24 -31.71 2.34
N ALA A 337 2.02 -30.80 1.39
CA ALA A 337 2.36 -29.38 1.54
C ALA A 337 1.66 -28.72 2.74
N SER A 338 0.37 -28.99 2.96
CA SER A 338 -0.37 -28.46 4.11
C SER A 338 0.25 -28.83 5.46
N ALA A 339 0.98 -29.94 5.55
CA ALA A 339 1.66 -30.36 6.78
C ALA A 339 2.73 -29.36 7.25
N ILE A 340 3.23 -28.46 6.38
CA ILE A 340 4.21 -27.45 6.80
C ILE A 340 3.62 -26.47 7.83
N THR A 341 2.30 -26.30 7.82
CA THR A 341 1.58 -25.39 8.72
C THR A 341 1.71 -25.78 10.21
N ARG A 342 2.11 -27.04 10.47
CA ARG A 342 2.39 -27.55 11.82
C ARG A 342 3.78 -27.17 12.35
N TYR A 343 4.68 -26.68 11.50
CA TYR A 343 6.02 -26.29 11.89
C TYR A 343 6.05 -24.86 12.41
N GLU A 344 7.06 -24.56 13.22
CA GLU A 344 7.41 -23.17 13.51
C GLU A 344 8.08 -22.54 12.30
N LEU A 345 7.33 -21.64 11.66
CA LEU A 345 7.75 -20.91 10.48
C LEU A 345 7.27 -19.44 10.51
N ILE A 346 7.96 -18.59 9.76
CA ILE A 346 7.58 -17.21 9.43
C ILE A 346 7.57 -17.08 7.91
N MET A 347 6.47 -16.56 7.36
CA MET A 347 6.42 -16.15 5.96
C MET A 347 7.03 -14.75 5.79
N SER A 348 8.01 -14.67 4.89
CA SER A 348 8.76 -13.45 4.54
C SER A 348 8.63 -13.23 3.02
N PRO A 349 7.47 -12.74 2.54
CA PRO A 349 7.27 -12.48 1.11
C PRO A 349 8.20 -11.35 0.62
N ARG A 350 8.80 -11.53 -0.55
CA ARG A 350 9.66 -10.56 -1.25
C ARG A 350 9.13 -10.26 -2.66
N PRO A 351 9.62 -9.23 -3.36
CA PRO A 351 9.20 -8.98 -4.74
C PRO A 351 9.38 -10.17 -5.70
N ASP A 352 10.52 -10.83 -5.64
CA ASP A 352 10.95 -11.85 -6.59
C ASP A 352 11.05 -13.26 -5.99
N GLU A 353 10.80 -13.40 -4.68
CA GLU A 353 10.99 -14.63 -3.92
C GLU A 353 9.99 -14.74 -2.75
N LEU A 354 9.54 -15.95 -2.41
CA LEU A 354 8.89 -16.23 -1.13
C LEU A 354 9.91 -16.85 -0.16
N VAL A 355 10.24 -16.17 0.94
CA VAL A 355 11.13 -16.73 1.96
C VAL A 355 10.34 -17.33 3.11
N VAL A 356 10.70 -18.54 3.52
CA VAL A 356 10.14 -19.25 4.67
C VAL A 356 11.26 -19.44 5.70
N LEU A 357 11.16 -18.74 6.82
CA LEU A 357 12.06 -18.97 7.95
C LEU A 357 11.48 -20.11 8.77
N ALA A 358 12.17 -21.23 8.95
CA ALA A 358 11.64 -22.40 9.63
C ALA A 358 12.64 -22.97 10.65
N GLN A 359 12.16 -23.58 11.73
CA GLN A 359 13.04 -24.32 12.65
C GLN A 359 13.60 -25.61 12.03
N ALA A 360 12.84 -26.24 11.12
CA ALA A 360 13.22 -27.49 10.45
C ALA A 360 13.17 -27.33 8.92
N PRO A 361 14.08 -26.54 8.31
CA PRO A 361 14.00 -26.18 6.89
C PRO A 361 14.02 -27.40 5.96
N ALA A 362 14.81 -28.43 6.28
CA ALA A 362 14.85 -29.67 5.49
C ALA A 362 13.50 -30.42 5.47
N ASN A 363 12.77 -30.43 6.59
CA ASN A 363 11.45 -31.08 6.64
C ASN A 363 10.42 -30.28 5.84
N VAL A 364 10.46 -28.94 5.91
CA VAL A 364 9.60 -28.08 5.11
C VAL A 364 9.87 -28.28 3.62
N ALA A 365 11.14 -28.29 3.21
CA ALA A 365 11.54 -28.52 1.82
C ALA A 365 11.05 -29.89 1.31
N TRP A 366 11.23 -30.95 2.11
CA TRP A 366 10.78 -32.29 1.74
C TRP A 366 9.25 -32.39 1.56
N ARG A 367 8.46 -31.72 2.42
CA ARG A 367 6.99 -31.69 2.31
C ARG A 367 6.50 -30.92 1.09
N LEU A 368 7.28 -29.94 0.62
CA LEU A 368 6.92 -29.09 -0.51
C LEU A 368 7.37 -29.66 -1.86
N VAL A 369 8.58 -30.20 -1.96
CA VAL A 369 9.11 -30.74 -3.23
C VAL A 369 8.66 -32.19 -3.44
N GLY A 370 8.59 -32.98 -2.37
CA GLY A 370 8.38 -34.43 -2.47
C GLY A 370 9.64 -35.18 -2.93
N ALA A 371 9.65 -36.49 -2.68
CA ALA A 371 10.67 -37.40 -3.23
C ALA A 371 10.27 -37.96 -4.61
N ASP A 372 9.03 -37.69 -5.01
CA ASP A 372 8.42 -38.12 -6.25
C ASP A 372 7.35 -37.09 -6.66
N THR A 373 6.79 -37.28 -7.86
CA THR A 373 5.79 -36.41 -8.46
C THR A 373 4.42 -36.51 -7.78
N SER A 374 4.23 -37.36 -6.76
CA SER A 374 2.94 -37.64 -6.10
C SER A 374 2.79 -37.01 -4.71
N THR A 375 3.88 -36.55 -4.09
CA THR A 375 3.89 -36.12 -2.69
C THR A 375 3.99 -34.60 -2.49
N GLY A 376 4.74 -33.91 -3.35
CA GLY A 376 4.99 -32.46 -3.28
C GLY A 376 4.01 -31.59 -4.08
N VAL A 377 4.28 -30.29 -4.13
CA VAL A 377 3.63 -29.31 -5.00
C VAL A 377 4.10 -29.58 -6.43
N PRO A 378 3.20 -29.90 -7.39
CA PRO A 378 3.54 -30.12 -8.78
C PRO A 378 4.39 -29.00 -9.37
N GLY A 379 5.47 -29.37 -10.07
CA GLY A 379 6.39 -28.43 -10.71
C GLY A 379 7.35 -27.68 -9.80
N LEU A 380 7.29 -27.89 -8.48
CA LEU A 380 8.29 -27.34 -7.56
C LEU A 380 9.54 -28.22 -7.57
N ARG A 381 10.71 -27.59 -7.68
CA ARG A 381 12.02 -28.25 -7.80
C ARG A 381 13.05 -27.59 -6.91
N LEU A 382 14.07 -28.34 -6.54
CA LEU A 382 15.30 -27.83 -5.92
C LEU A 382 16.19 -27.17 -6.98
N LEU A 383 16.54 -25.90 -6.78
CA LEU A 383 17.33 -25.09 -7.72
C LEU A 383 18.85 -25.30 -7.56
N ASP A 384 19.34 -25.35 -6.31
CA ASP A 384 20.76 -25.44 -5.98
C ASP A 384 21.03 -26.65 -5.07
N THR A 385 22.30 -27.06 -4.96
CA THR A 385 22.70 -28.01 -3.90
C THR A 385 22.36 -27.39 -2.54
N PRO A 386 21.50 -28.04 -1.73
CA PRO A 386 21.03 -27.45 -0.49
C PRO A 386 22.18 -27.34 0.50
N THR A 387 22.21 -26.24 1.24
CA THR A 387 23.04 -26.16 2.45
C THR A 387 22.25 -26.74 3.62
N PRO A 388 22.91 -27.12 4.74
CA PRO A 388 22.20 -27.64 5.91
C PRO A 388 21.03 -26.75 6.38
N ASP A 389 21.15 -25.44 6.14
CA ASP A 389 20.25 -24.42 6.69
C ASP A 389 19.47 -23.64 5.65
N THR A 390 19.70 -23.87 4.36
CA THR A 390 19.07 -23.07 3.27
C THR A 390 18.80 -23.94 2.05
N TRP A 391 17.55 -23.90 1.60
CA TRP A 391 17.00 -24.66 0.48
C TRP A 391 16.36 -23.69 -0.49
N ARG A 392 16.80 -23.70 -1.74
CA ARG A 392 16.28 -22.82 -2.80
C ARG A 392 15.47 -23.63 -3.78
N LEU A 393 14.25 -23.19 -4.02
CA LEU A 393 13.28 -23.88 -4.84
C LEU A 393 12.81 -22.98 -5.99
N ILE A 394 12.42 -23.60 -7.09
CA ILE A 394 11.78 -22.96 -8.24
C ILE A 394 10.54 -23.73 -8.66
N HIS A 395 9.46 -23.02 -8.96
CA HIS A 395 8.26 -23.60 -9.56
C HIS A 395 8.34 -23.43 -11.08
N LEU A 396 8.71 -24.51 -11.78
CA LEU A 396 9.05 -24.50 -13.20
C LEU A 396 8.00 -23.80 -14.09
N PRO A 397 6.68 -24.03 -13.93
CA PRO A 397 5.67 -23.39 -14.80
C PRO A 397 5.65 -21.86 -14.70
N THR A 398 5.80 -21.33 -13.48
CA THR A 398 5.63 -19.89 -13.22
C THR A 398 6.95 -19.12 -13.18
N GLY A 399 8.08 -19.82 -12.97
CA GLY A 399 9.36 -19.20 -12.62
C GLY A 399 9.43 -18.63 -11.19
N GLY A 400 8.37 -18.77 -10.39
CA GLY A 400 8.34 -18.36 -8.99
C GLY A 400 9.38 -19.10 -8.15
N ARG A 401 10.10 -18.38 -7.31
CA ARG A 401 11.16 -18.86 -6.43
C ARG A 401 10.75 -18.89 -4.96
N MET A 402 11.30 -19.83 -4.21
CA MET A 402 11.13 -19.90 -2.76
C MET A 402 12.47 -20.24 -2.08
N THR A 403 12.80 -19.55 -1.00
CA THR A 403 13.92 -19.95 -0.13
C THR A 403 13.38 -20.38 1.23
N ILE A 404 13.76 -21.57 1.67
CA ILE A 404 13.47 -22.07 3.01
C ILE A 404 14.76 -22.04 3.80
N THR A 405 14.81 -21.28 4.89
CA THR A 405 16.03 -21.12 5.68
C THR A 405 15.77 -21.20 7.18
N ARG A 406 16.81 -21.49 7.97
CA ARG A 406 16.67 -21.61 9.43
C ARG A 406 16.29 -20.27 10.08
N MET A 407 15.33 -20.30 11.00
CA MET A 407 14.83 -19.13 11.72
C MET A 407 15.88 -18.49 12.64
N ASP A 408 16.79 -19.28 13.22
CA ASP A 408 17.86 -18.84 14.11
C ASP A 408 19.25 -18.83 13.45
N ARG A 409 19.94 -17.69 13.50
CA ARG A 409 21.41 -17.64 13.41
C ARG A 409 22.09 -17.10 14.67
N ASP A 410 21.34 -16.55 15.64
CA ASP A 410 21.96 -15.80 16.75
C ASP A 410 22.11 -16.66 18.03
N THR A 411 21.41 -17.79 18.11
CA THR A 411 21.49 -18.78 19.21
C THR A 411 21.88 -20.14 18.64
N ALA A 412 23.17 -20.37 18.37
CA ALA A 412 23.64 -21.68 17.94
C ALA A 412 24.79 -22.20 18.82
N THR A 413 24.42 -22.86 19.91
CA THR A 413 25.11 -24.11 20.28
C THR A 413 24.78 -25.14 19.21
N HIS A 414 25.68 -25.32 18.26
CA HIS A 414 25.50 -26.12 17.06
C HIS A 414 25.46 -27.64 17.35
N VAL A 415 24.35 -28.30 17.01
CA VAL A 415 24.41 -29.69 16.56
C VAL A 415 24.28 -29.66 15.04
N ARG A 416 25.40 -29.89 14.33
CA ARG A 416 25.40 -30.11 12.87
C ARG A 416 24.65 -31.40 12.59
N SER A 417 23.36 -31.31 12.31
CA SER A 417 22.64 -32.41 11.67
C SER A 417 23.15 -32.49 10.23
N THR A 418 23.94 -33.52 9.91
CA THR A 418 24.21 -33.89 8.51
C THR A 418 22.88 -34.05 7.78
N PRO A 419 22.75 -33.59 6.52
CA PRO A 419 21.55 -33.81 5.73
C PRO A 419 21.23 -35.31 5.70
N LYS A 420 20.02 -35.70 6.12
CA LYS A 420 19.59 -37.10 6.06
C LYS A 420 19.66 -37.60 4.60
N PRO A 421 19.91 -38.89 4.36
CA PRO A 421 19.94 -39.48 3.00
C PRO A 421 18.66 -39.25 2.17
N MET A 422 17.55 -38.79 2.77
CA MET A 422 16.33 -38.39 2.06
C MET A 422 16.51 -37.20 1.10
N VAL A 423 17.53 -36.37 1.30
CA VAL A 423 17.78 -35.18 0.47
C VAL A 423 18.17 -35.53 -0.96
N ALA A 424 18.89 -36.65 -1.15
CA ALA A 424 19.29 -37.14 -2.47
C ALA A 424 18.12 -37.58 -3.35
N ARG A 425 16.90 -37.62 -2.81
CA ARG A 425 15.69 -38.08 -3.51
C ARG A 425 14.76 -36.94 -3.91
N LEU A 426 15.09 -35.68 -3.61
CA LEU A 426 14.24 -34.55 -3.99
C LEU A 426 14.37 -34.26 -5.48
N LEU A 427 13.26 -33.90 -6.12
CA LEU A 427 13.24 -33.44 -7.51
C LEU A 427 14.03 -32.13 -7.64
N THR A 428 14.87 -32.06 -8.66
CA THR A 428 15.77 -30.94 -8.98
C THR A 428 15.34 -30.21 -10.25
N GLU A 429 15.89 -29.03 -10.53
CA GLU A 429 15.58 -28.29 -11.75
C GLU A 429 15.87 -29.06 -13.05
N ALA A 430 16.74 -30.08 -13.00
CA ALA A 430 17.02 -30.96 -14.11
C ALA A 430 15.89 -31.97 -14.40
N ASP A 431 15.03 -32.22 -13.41
CA ASP A 431 13.88 -33.13 -13.54
C ASP A 431 12.70 -32.37 -14.17
N PRO A 432 12.32 -32.69 -15.43
CA PRO A 432 11.25 -31.98 -16.13
C PRO A 432 9.90 -32.19 -15.45
N LEU A 433 8.89 -31.42 -15.87
CA LEU A 433 7.50 -31.70 -15.49
C LEU A 433 7.09 -33.06 -16.02
N SER A 434 6.60 -33.93 -15.12
CA SER A 434 5.99 -35.18 -15.53
C SER A 434 4.63 -34.94 -16.21
N THR A 435 4.15 -35.95 -16.95
CA THR A 435 2.80 -35.92 -17.54
C THR A 435 1.73 -35.75 -16.47
N GLN A 436 1.89 -36.41 -15.32
CA GLN A 436 0.97 -36.29 -14.20
C GLN A 436 0.93 -34.85 -13.64
N GLU A 437 2.09 -34.24 -13.38
CA GLU A 437 2.13 -32.85 -12.91
C GLU A 437 1.51 -31.89 -13.91
N THR A 438 1.77 -32.10 -15.21
CA THR A 438 1.18 -31.29 -16.29
C THR A 438 -0.34 -31.40 -16.28
N MET A 439 -0.89 -32.61 -16.16
CA MET A 439 -2.34 -32.84 -16.09
C MET A 439 -2.95 -32.23 -14.82
N GLU A 440 -2.28 -32.36 -13.67
CA GLU A 440 -2.74 -31.79 -12.41
C GLU A 440 -2.77 -30.25 -12.46
N LEU A 441 -1.71 -29.63 -12.98
CA LEU A 441 -1.62 -28.18 -13.15
C LEU A 441 -2.66 -27.66 -14.14
N ALA A 442 -2.89 -28.36 -15.25
CA ALA A 442 -3.92 -28.02 -16.22
C ALA A 442 -5.34 -28.19 -15.66
N GLY A 443 -5.52 -29.09 -14.70
CA GLY A 443 -6.79 -29.33 -14.01
C GLY A 443 -7.07 -28.36 -12.86
N LEU A 444 -6.15 -27.45 -12.53
CA LEU A 444 -6.37 -26.45 -11.49
C LEU A 444 -7.49 -25.48 -11.89
N LEU A 445 -8.27 -25.08 -10.88
CA LEU A 445 -9.36 -24.14 -11.04
C LEU A 445 -8.85 -22.80 -11.60
N ARG A 446 -9.61 -22.26 -12.57
CA ARG A 446 -9.34 -20.94 -13.14
C ARG A 446 -9.49 -19.87 -12.06
N ARG A 447 -8.58 -18.91 -12.03
CA ARG A 447 -8.57 -17.78 -11.11
C ARG A 447 -8.61 -16.50 -11.92
N SER A 448 -9.34 -15.50 -11.44
CA SER A 448 -9.18 -14.14 -11.94
C SER A 448 -7.92 -13.49 -11.34
N GLY A 449 -7.40 -12.44 -11.97
CA GLY A 449 -6.27 -11.67 -11.42
C GLY A 449 -6.52 -11.12 -10.00
N PRO A 450 -7.71 -10.57 -9.69
CA PRO A 450 -8.07 -10.20 -8.32
C PRO A 450 -8.02 -11.37 -7.33
N MET A 451 -8.57 -12.54 -7.70
CA MET A 451 -8.56 -13.69 -6.80
C MET A 451 -7.14 -14.23 -6.57
N GLU A 452 -6.27 -14.22 -7.58
CA GLU A 452 -4.86 -14.60 -7.39
C GLU A 452 -4.18 -13.77 -6.30
N ARG A 453 -4.51 -12.47 -6.21
CA ARG A 453 -4.00 -11.59 -5.15
C ARG A 453 -4.56 -11.96 -3.78
N VAL A 454 -5.84 -12.32 -3.69
CA VAL A 454 -6.45 -12.81 -2.44
C VAL A 454 -5.78 -14.10 -1.97
N LEU A 455 -5.57 -15.06 -2.87
CA LEU A 455 -4.92 -16.33 -2.57
C LEU A 455 -3.44 -16.15 -2.18
N ALA A 456 -2.71 -15.31 -2.91
CA ALA A 456 -1.33 -14.98 -2.56
C ALA A 456 -1.24 -14.26 -1.20
N ALA A 457 -2.22 -13.39 -0.90
CA ALA A 457 -2.30 -12.69 0.38
C ALA A 457 -2.52 -13.65 1.56
N LEU A 458 -3.31 -14.72 1.39
CA LEU A 458 -3.47 -15.77 2.40
C LEU A 458 -2.13 -16.42 2.76
N VAL A 459 -1.33 -16.75 1.74
CA VAL A 459 0.02 -17.33 1.95
C VAL A 459 0.92 -16.33 2.65
N ALA A 460 0.98 -15.08 2.19
CA ALA A 460 1.81 -14.03 2.78
C ALA A 460 1.49 -13.77 4.27
N ARG A 461 0.23 -14.00 4.69
CA ARG A 461 -0.27 -13.65 6.03
C ARG A 461 -0.48 -14.83 6.96
N MET A 462 -0.23 -16.07 6.53
CA MET A 462 -0.55 -17.25 7.33
C MET A 462 0.16 -17.32 8.69
N THR A 463 1.20 -16.52 8.91
CA THR A 463 1.94 -16.42 10.19
C THR A 463 1.87 -15.04 10.83
N THR A 464 1.05 -14.14 10.32
CA THR A 464 0.95 -12.77 10.84
C THR A 464 0.18 -12.70 12.15
N ARG A 465 0.47 -11.67 12.93
CA ARG A 465 -0.22 -11.31 14.16
C ARG A 465 -0.28 -9.80 14.34
N ASP A 466 -1.19 -9.36 15.18
CA ASP A 466 -1.25 -8.00 15.63
C ASP A 466 -0.16 -7.71 16.68
N PRO A 467 0.56 -6.57 16.58
CA PRO A 467 1.54 -6.16 17.58
C PRO A 467 0.94 -5.94 18.98
N ASP A 468 -0.32 -5.49 19.04
CA ASP A 468 -1.02 -5.23 20.29
C ASP A 468 -1.74 -6.50 20.82
N GLY A 469 -1.61 -7.62 20.10
CA GLY A 469 -2.20 -8.91 20.48
C GLY A 469 -3.71 -8.99 20.23
N ALA A 470 -4.28 -8.13 19.39
CA ALA A 470 -5.71 -8.15 19.09
C ALA A 470 -6.13 -9.35 18.21
N TRP A 471 -5.26 -9.81 17.31
CA TRP A 471 -5.54 -10.91 16.39
C TRP A 471 -4.26 -11.69 16.02
N ALA A 472 -4.41 -12.94 15.56
CA ALA A 472 -3.31 -13.71 14.97
C ALA A 472 -3.79 -14.83 14.03
N VAL A 473 -3.03 -15.17 12.99
CA VAL A 473 -3.38 -16.28 12.07
C VAL A 473 -2.70 -17.60 12.46
N GLY A 474 -1.56 -17.52 13.16
CA GLY A 474 -1.01 -18.65 13.94
C GLY A 474 -0.72 -19.93 13.18
N ARG A 475 -0.33 -19.84 11.90
CA ARG A 475 0.04 -21.00 11.08
C ARG A 475 -1.08 -22.03 10.94
N TRP A 476 -2.34 -21.69 11.23
CA TRP A 476 -3.49 -22.60 11.05
C TRP A 476 -3.43 -23.89 11.89
N PHE A 477 -2.64 -23.91 12.97
CA PHE A 477 -2.51 -25.06 13.86
C PHE A 477 -2.63 -24.70 15.34
N HIS A 478 -2.13 -23.52 15.74
CA HIS A 478 -2.09 -23.10 17.14
C HIS A 478 -2.21 -21.58 17.26
N ASP A 479 -2.99 -21.11 18.24
CA ASP A 479 -3.11 -19.68 18.57
C ASP A 479 -1.84 -19.14 19.24
N PRO A 480 -1.02 -18.32 18.56
CA PRO A 480 0.21 -17.78 19.14
C PRO A 480 -0.05 -16.82 20.30
N LEU A 481 -1.28 -16.31 20.44
CA LEU A 481 -1.70 -15.47 21.57
C LEU A 481 -2.10 -16.29 22.80
N ARG A 482 -2.16 -17.63 22.68
CA ARG A 482 -2.51 -18.57 23.77
C ARG A 482 -3.84 -18.21 24.44
N ARG A 483 -4.81 -17.70 23.68
CA ARG A 483 -6.17 -17.46 24.20
C ARG A 483 -6.79 -18.81 24.54
N GLN A 484 -7.64 -18.84 25.56
CA GLN A 484 -8.43 -20.03 25.87
C GLN A 484 -9.41 -20.27 24.71
N LEU A 485 -9.03 -21.15 23.80
CA LEU A 485 -9.93 -21.65 22.77
C LEU A 485 -10.83 -22.74 23.38
N PRO A 486 -12.06 -22.93 22.88
CA PRO A 486 -12.93 -24.02 23.30
C PRO A 486 -12.14 -25.33 23.34
N SER A 487 -12.05 -25.93 24.53
CA SER A 487 -11.16 -27.06 24.81
C SER A 487 -11.46 -28.23 23.89
N ARG A 488 -10.56 -28.51 22.96
CA ARG A 488 -10.60 -29.69 22.12
C ARG A 488 -9.22 -30.33 22.05
N GLY A 489 -9.17 -31.62 22.34
CA GLY A 489 -7.98 -32.43 22.04
C GLY A 489 -7.58 -32.22 20.59
N TYR A 490 -6.27 -32.09 20.32
CA TYR A 490 -5.64 -31.95 19.00
C TYR A 490 -6.61 -31.59 17.87
N ALA A 491 -6.81 -30.28 17.63
CA ALA A 491 -7.79 -29.78 16.68
C ALA A 491 -7.65 -30.42 15.29
N PRO A 492 -8.77 -30.81 14.64
CA PRO A 492 -8.73 -31.29 13.26
C PRO A 492 -8.15 -30.20 12.34
N ASP A 493 -7.06 -30.54 11.63
CA ASP A 493 -6.37 -29.72 10.61
C ASP A 493 -7.09 -29.86 9.25
N SER A 494 -8.42 -29.85 9.28
CA SER A 494 -9.27 -30.03 8.10
C SER A 494 -9.62 -28.67 7.52
N ARG A 495 -9.33 -28.50 6.23
CA ARG A 495 -9.60 -27.26 5.48
C ARG A 495 -9.77 -27.53 4.00
N ARG A 496 -10.58 -26.69 3.38
CA ARG A 496 -10.96 -26.72 1.98
C ARG A 496 -10.82 -25.32 1.40
N LEU A 497 -10.06 -25.20 0.32
CA LEU A 497 -10.02 -24.02 -0.51
C LEU A 497 -10.45 -24.39 -1.92
N TRP A 498 -11.58 -23.84 -2.38
CA TRP A 498 -12.20 -24.22 -3.65
C TRP A 498 -12.97 -23.05 -4.26
N GLY A 499 -13.04 -22.97 -5.59
CA GLY A 499 -13.75 -21.89 -6.29
C GLY A 499 -13.48 -21.86 -7.79
N THR A 500 -13.96 -20.83 -8.46
CA THR A 500 -13.66 -20.60 -9.88
C THR A 500 -13.83 -19.12 -10.21
N GLY A 501 -12.93 -18.59 -11.05
CA GLY A 501 -12.94 -17.18 -11.43
C GLY A 501 -12.84 -16.28 -10.21
N ASP A 502 -13.88 -15.47 -10.00
CA ASP A 502 -14.01 -14.49 -8.93
C ASP A 502 -14.67 -15.03 -7.66
N GLU A 503 -15.25 -16.24 -7.66
CA GLU A 503 -16.04 -16.76 -6.53
C GLU A 503 -15.35 -17.97 -5.90
N TRP A 504 -14.92 -17.82 -4.64
CA TRP A 504 -14.19 -18.82 -3.89
C TRP A 504 -14.73 -19.03 -2.48
N GLU A 505 -14.36 -20.15 -1.90
CA GLU A 505 -14.69 -20.53 -0.54
C GLU A 505 -13.46 -21.09 0.16
N LEU A 506 -13.23 -20.59 1.37
CA LEU A 506 -12.30 -21.15 2.33
C LEU A 506 -13.10 -21.66 3.53
N CYS A 507 -13.14 -22.98 3.68
CA CYS A 507 -13.80 -23.66 4.78
C CYS A 507 -12.75 -24.35 5.66
N TRP A 508 -12.80 -24.19 6.98
CA TRP A 508 -11.84 -24.84 7.87
C TRP A 508 -12.39 -25.14 9.26
N GLU A 509 -11.72 -26.07 9.93
CA GLU A 509 -11.93 -26.41 11.33
C GLU A 509 -10.74 -25.92 12.18
N GLY A 510 -10.96 -25.71 13.48
CA GLY A 510 -9.89 -25.35 14.41
C GLY A 510 -9.43 -23.89 14.28
N TYR A 511 -8.12 -23.65 14.30
CA TYR A 511 -7.53 -22.30 14.27
C TYR A 511 -7.10 -21.92 12.83
N PRO A 512 -7.17 -20.65 12.39
CA PRO A 512 -7.47 -19.40 13.10
C PRO A 512 -8.94 -19.18 13.42
N ALA A 513 -9.23 -18.29 14.38
CA ALA A 513 -10.57 -17.75 14.54
C ALA A 513 -10.95 -16.93 13.29
N PRO A 514 -12.22 -16.93 12.86
CA PRO A 514 -12.64 -16.20 11.65
C PRO A 514 -12.30 -14.72 11.68
N ALA A 515 -12.53 -14.09 12.83
CA ALA A 515 -12.23 -12.68 13.03
C ALA A 515 -10.74 -12.38 12.85
N ASP A 516 -9.85 -13.27 13.28
CA ASP A 516 -8.41 -13.06 13.13
C ASP A 516 -7.98 -13.14 11.66
N LEU A 517 -8.53 -14.09 10.91
CA LEU A 517 -8.25 -14.22 9.48
C LEU A 517 -8.74 -12.98 8.72
N VAL A 518 -9.97 -12.54 9.00
CA VAL A 518 -10.54 -11.31 8.43
C VAL A 518 -9.68 -10.11 8.76
N GLN A 519 -9.28 -9.93 10.03
CA GLN A 519 -8.40 -8.83 10.41
C GLN A 519 -7.07 -8.91 9.68
N SER A 520 -6.43 -10.09 9.62
CA SER A 520 -5.15 -10.23 8.91
C SER A 520 -5.22 -9.80 7.45
N LEU A 521 -6.35 -10.05 6.77
CA LEU A 521 -6.55 -9.71 5.35
C LEU A 521 -7.03 -8.27 5.15
N THR A 522 -7.72 -7.67 6.12
CA THR A 522 -8.34 -6.34 5.98
C THR A 522 -7.67 -5.25 6.84
N HIS A 523 -6.64 -5.60 7.61
CA HIS A 523 -5.92 -4.69 8.50
C HIS A 523 -5.36 -3.49 7.72
N PRO A 524 -5.44 -2.24 8.23
CA PRO A 524 -5.00 -1.05 7.49
C PRO A 524 -3.54 -1.06 7.06
N ALA A 525 -2.66 -1.63 7.89
CA ALA A 525 -1.21 -1.64 7.62
C ALA A 525 -0.71 -2.97 7.04
N ALA A 526 -1.33 -4.09 7.45
CA ALA A 526 -0.82 -5.44 7.19
C ALA A 526 -1.75 -6.26 6.28
N GLY A 527 -2.99 -5.82 6.08
CA GLY A 527 -3.98 -6.44 5.21
C GLY A 527 -3.65 -6.29 3.73
N LEU A 528 -4.34 -7.06 2.91
CA LEU A 528 -4.33 -6.88 1.47
C LEU A 528 -5.02 -5.55 1.18
N ALA A 529 -4.28 -4.60 0.62
CA ALA A 529 -4.81 -3.26 0.42
C ALA A 529 -6.05 -3.29 -0.48
N ARG A 530 -7.19 -2.75 -0.01
CA ARG A 530 -8.56 -2.82 -0.60
C ARG A 530 -9.38 -4.07 -0.30
N ALA A 531 -8.83 -5.10 0.33
CA ALA A 531 -9.66 -6.19 0.80
C ALA A 531 -10.63 -5.66 1.87
N ARG A 532 -11.91 -6.00 1.73
CA ARG A 532 -12.96 -5.61 2.67
C ARG A 532 -13.74 -6.82 3.16
N LEU A 533 -14.28 -6.70 4.35
CA LEU A 533 -15.25 -7.64 4.87
C LEU A 533 -16.64 -7.24 4.36
N GLU A 534 -17.31 -8.16 3.69
CA GLU A 534 -18.74 -8.10 3.45
C GLU A 534 -19.45 -9.13 4.32
N LEU A 535 -20.61 -8.75 4.84
CA LEU A 535 -21.48 -9.62 5.63
C LEU A 535 -22.78 -9.83 4.86
N GLU A 536 -23.10 -11.10 4.56
CA GLU A 536 -24.40 -11.48 4.02
C GLU A 536 -25.08 -12.46 4.99
N GLY A 537 -26.00 -11.94 5.80
CA GLY A 537 -26.58 -12.70 6.90
C GLY A 537 -25.50 -13.10 7.92
N THR A 538 -25.27 -14.39 8.09
CA THR A 538 -24.24 -14.94 9.00
C THR A 538 -22.92 -15.27 8.29
N ARG A 539 -22.84 -15.03 6.97
CA ARG A 539 -21.68 -15.38 6.15
C ARG A 539 -20.72 -14.20 6.04
N HIS A 540 -19.44 -14.52 6.12
CA HIS A 540 -18.35 -13.55 5.98
C HIS A 540 -17.71 -13.72 4.61
N TYR A 541 -17.52 -12.62 3.89
CA TYR A 541 -16.86 -12.60 2.59
C TYR A 541 -15.69 -11.63 2.63
N ILE A 542 -14.56 -12.05 2.07
CA ILE A 542 -13.51 -11.12 1.69
C ILE A 542 -13.77 -10.71 0.25
N GLU A 543 -14.12 -9.44 0.04
CA GLU A 543 -14.24 -8.86 -1.29
C GLU A 543 -12.96 -8.11 -1.65
N PHE A 544 -12.55 -8.25 -2.91
CA PHE A 544 -11.39 -7.58 -3.48
C PHE A 544 -11.57 -7.41 -5.00
N PHE A 545 -11.86 -6.18 -5.45
CA PHE A 545 -12.00 -5.84 -6.88
C PHE A 545 -12.98 -6.75 -7.63
N GLY A 546 -14.14 -7.02 -7.04
CA GLY A 546 -15.17 -7.89 -7.60
C GLY A 546 -14.97 -9.38 -7.32
N ALA A 547 -13.77 -9.81 -6.93
CA ALA A 547 -13.55 -11.16 -6.43
C ALA A 547 -14.04 -11.31 -5.00
N ARG A 548 -14.70 -12.42 -4.70
CA ARG A 548 -15.31 -12.73 -3.41
C ARG A 548 -14.84 -14.10 -2.91
N MET A 549 -14.37 -14.13 -1.67
CA MET A 549 -14.02 -15.36 -0.97
C MET A 549 -14.89 -15.52 0.27
N ARG A 550 -15.78 -16.50 0.24
CA ARG A 550 -16.60 -16.92 1.38
C ARG A 550 -15.72 -17.58 2.44
N LEU A 551 -15.82 -17.10 3.67
CA LEU A 551 -15.15 -17.68 4.83
C LEU A 551 -16.16 -18.51 5.65
N GLU A 552 -15.92 -19.81 5.75
CA GLU A 552 -16.77 -20.72 6.53
C GLU A 552 -15.93 -21.42 7.60
N HIS A 553 -16.19 -21.09 8.86
CA HIS A 553 -15.52 -21.75 9.97
C HIS A 553 -16.45 -22.75 10.64
N ARG A 554 -15.99 -24.00 10.68
CA ARG A 554 -16.70 -25.10 11.31
C ARG A 554 -16.03 -25.37 12.64
N TRP A 555 -16.62 -24.87 13.71
CA TRP A 555 -16.42 -25.57 14.97
C TRP A 555 -17.06 -26.94 14.77
N ALA A 556 -16.27 -28.03 14.81
CA ALA A 556 -16.86 -29.37 14.82
C ALA A 556 -18.02 -29.38 15.83
N ALA A 557 -19.18 -29.94 15.54
CA ALA A 557 -20.19 -30.10 16.58
C ALA A 557 -19.58 -30.95 17.70
N ASP A 558 -19.89 -30.70 18.98
CA ASP A 558 -19.43 -31.58 20.04
C ASP A 558 -19.91 -33.01 19.74
N PRO A 559 -18.99 -33.98 19.54
CA PRO A 559 -19.39 -35.35 19.19
C PRO A 559 -20.10 -36.07 20.34
N ILE A 560 -20.31 -35.42 21.49
CA ILE A 560 -20.97 -35.97 22.67
C ILE A 560 -22.51 -35.83 22.59
N ALA A 561 -23.05 -34.96 21.73
CA ALA A 561 -24.50 -34.77 21.64
C ALA A 561 -25.25 -35.85 20.84
N SER A 562 -24.56 -36.71 20.08
CA SER A 562 -25.18 -37.69 19.18
C SER A 562 -25.19 -39.14 19.66
N VAL A 563 -24.85 -39.42 20.93
CA VAL A 563 -24.86 -40.79 21.50
C VAL A 563 -26.05 -41.05 22.45
N ASN A 564 -26.84 -40.03 22.82
CA ASN A 564 -27.95 -40.19 23.77
C ASN A 564 -29.36 -40.20 23.16
N GLU A 565 -29.51 -40.43 21.85
CA GLU A 565 -30.82 -40.52 21.17
C GLU A 565 -31.15 -41.93 20.63
N VAL A 566 -30.47 -42.96 21.14
CA VAL A 566 -30.85 -44.37 20.97
C VAL A 566 -31.04 -44.98 22.36
N ASP A 567 -32.10 -44.54 23.05
CA ASP A 567 -32.81 -45.25 24.14
C ASP A 567 -33.75 -44.26 24.89
N ARG A 568 -34.70 -43.66 24.16
CA ARG A 568 -35.92 -43.08 24.74
C ARG A 568 -37.13 -43.31 23.85
#